data_AF-A0A7V0IG79-F1
#
_entry.id   AF-A0A7V0IG79-F1
#
_cell.length_a   1.000
_cell.length_b   1.000
_cell.length_c   1.000
_cell.angle_alpha   90.00
_cell.angle_beta   90.00
_cell.angle_gamma   90.00
#
_symmetry.space_group_name_H-M   'P 1'
#
loop_
_entity.id
_entity.type
_entity.pdbx_description
1 polymer ?
#
loop_
_entity_poly.entity_id
_entity_poly.type
_entity_poly.pdbx_seq_one_letter_code
_entity_poly.pdbx_strand_id
1 'polypeptide(L)'
;MTLNQVFGKNLRFLRYAAGVAVRGNGFTQQEIAKFLGVSRKTVVFWESGQVPSRAKLAFVCEFFTRRLELEEPLSPQDLLEKNLEDEFLVIPERAEVRRVPPEQKRMLGSIFARAAELDPDDLQKILDIIDSLTEKEE
;
A
#
# COMPACT_ATOMS: atom_id res chain seq x y z
N MET A 1 -8.78 -17.58 1.13
CA MET A 1 -7.37 -17.70 1.55
C MET A 1 -7.33 -18.23 2.97
N THR A 2 -6.36 -19.05 3.32
CA THR A 2 -6.10 -19.38 4.73
C THR A 2 -5.42 -18.20 5.42
N LEU A 3 -5.56 -18.07 6.74
CA LEU A 3 -4.94 -16.98 7.54
C LEU A 3 -3.43 -16.85 7.27
N ASN A 4 -2.73 -17.97 7.11
CA ASN A 4 -1.32 -18.03 6.75
C ASN A 4 -1.03 -17.36 5.40
N GLN A 5 -1.88 -17.60 4.39
CA GLN A 5 -1.73 -16.99 3.07
C GLN A 5 -1.97 -15.47 3.10
N VAL A 6 -2.90 -15.01 3.94
CA VAL A 6 -3.22 -13.58 4.10
C VAL A 6 -2.01 -12.83 4.64
N PHE A 7 -1.40 -13.30 5.73
CA PHE A 7 -0.20 -12.68 6.30
C PHE A 7 0.95 -12.58 5.28
N GLY A 8 1.28 -13.68 4.61
CA GLY A 8 2.37 -13.69 3.64
C GLY A 8 2.12 -12.78 2.43
N LYS A 9 0.86 -12.65 2.00
CA LYS A 9 0.46 -11.69 0.97
C LYS A 9 0.63 -10.24 1.47
N ASN A 10 0.09 -9.92 2.63
CA ASN A 10 0.15 -8.59 3.22
C ASN A 10 1.58 -8.14 3.49
N LEU A 11 2.46 -9.03 3.95
CA LEU A 11 3.87 -8.70 4.15
C LEU A 11 4.59 -8.39 2.83
N ARG A 12 4.31 -9.16 1.76
CA ARG A 12 4.85 -8.88 0.42
C ARG A 12 4.37 -7.52 -0.09
N PHE A 13 3.09 -7.23 0.08
CA PHE A 13 2.51 -5.94 -0.28
C PHE A 13 3.19 -4.78 0.47
N LEU A 14 3.28 -4.87 1.80
CA LEU A 14 3.92 -3.84 2.63
C LEU A 14 5.39 -3.64 2.27
N ARG A 15 6.13 -4.71 1.97
CA ARG A 15 7.52 -4.61 1.48
C ARG A 15 7.61 -3.84 0.16
N TYR A 16 6.70 -4.12 -0.77
CA TYR A 16 6.62 -3.40 -2.04
C TYR A 16 6.29 -1.91 -1.81
N ALA A 17 5.20 -1.63 -1.09
CA ALA A 17 4.74 -0.27 -0.80
C ALA A 17 5.82 0.56 -0.09
N ALA A 18 6.47 0.00 0.94
CA ALA A 18 7.52 0.68 1.69
C ALA A 18 8.76 1.00 0.83
N GLY A 19 9.07 0.17 -0.16
CA GLY A 19 10.13 0.48 -1.11
C GLY A 19 9.72 1.60 -2.05
N VAL A 20 8.50 1.54 -2.58
CA VAL A 20 7.94 2.56 -3.47
C VAL A 20 7.96 3.94 -2.79
N ALA A 21 7.51 4.03 -1.54
CA ALA A 21 7.52 5.27 -0.77
C ALA A 21 8.91 5.90 -0.62
N VAL A 22 9.99 5.10 -0.68
CA VAL A 22 11.36 5.58 -0.50
C VAL A 22 12.08 5.85 -1.82
N ARG A 23 11.84 5.03 -2.85
CA ARG A 23 12.65 5.06 -4.08
C ARG A 23 11.89 4.70 -5.37
N GLY A 24 10.56 4.69 -5.34
CA GLY A 24 9.74 4.37 -6.51
C GLY A 24 9.74 2.89 -6.93
N ASN A 25 10.40 1.99 -6.17
CA ASN A 25 10.35 0.55 -6.40
C ASN A 25 10.41 -0.25 -5.10
N GLY A 26 9.87 -1.47 -5.10
CA GLY A 26 9.79 -2.31 -3.92
C GLY A 26 11.14 -2.69 -3.31
N PHE A 27 11.18 -2.88 -1.99
CA PHE A 27 12.34 -3.47 -1.33
C PHE A 27 12.46 -4.97 -1.68
N THR A 28 13.68 -5.47 -1.73
CA THR A 28 13.98 -6.90 -1.79
C THR A 28 13.77 -7.55 -0.42
N GLN A 29 13.66 -8.87 -0.37
CA GLN A 29 13.59 -9.62 0.89
C GLN A 29 14.85 -9.42 1.76
N GLN A 30 16.02 -9.21 1.14
CA GLN A 30 17.26 -8.97 1.87
C GLN A 30 17.27 -7.59 2.54
N GLU A 31 16.77 -6.57 1.86
CA GLU A 31 16.68 -5.21 2.39
C GLU A 31 15.70 -5.15 3.56
N ILE A 32 14.49 -5.70 3.41
CA ILE A 32 13.52 -5.70 4.50
C ILE A 32 13.99 -6.52 5.70
N ALA A 33 14.71 -7.62 5.47
CA ALA A 33 15.29 -8.43 6.53
C ALA A 33 16.31 -7.62 7.36
N LYS A 34 17.16 -6.84 6.68
CA LYS A 34 18.12 -5.94 7.33
C LYS A 34 17.40 -4.89 8.18
N PHE A 35 16.33 -4.28 7.67
CA PHE A 35 15.56 -3.29 8.41
C PHE A 35 14.83 -3.87 9.63
N LEU A 36 14.32 -5.10 9.51
CA LEU A 36 13.60 -5.78 10.59
C LEU A 36 14.53 -6.49 11.59
N GLY A 37 15.84 -6.49 11.36
CA GLY A 37 16.82 -7.18 12.21
C GLY A 37 16.63 -8.70 12.23
N VAL A 38 16.26 -9.30 11.10
CA VAL A 38 16.06 -10.75 10.95
C VAL A 38 16.84 -11.30 9.75
N SER A 39 16.93 -12.62 9.64
CA SER A 39 17.54 -13.24 8.46
C SER A 39 16.63 -13.11 7.22
N ARG A 40 17.22 -13.09 6.02
CA ARG A 40 16.43 -13.18 4.77
C ARG A 40 15.55 -14.43 4.75
N LYS A 41 16.03 -15.56 5.27
CA LYS A 41 15.27 -16.81 5.36
C LYS A 41 14.00 -16.65 6.21
N THR A 42 14.07 -15.88 7.28
CA THR A 42 12.91 -15.54 8.11
C THR A 42 11.85 -14.79 7.30
N VAL A 43 12.25 -13.80 6.50
CA VAL A 43 11.33 -13.07 5.61
C VAL A 43 10.71 -13.99 4.56
N VAL A 44 11.50 -14.88 3.95
CA VAL A 44 10.97 -15.88 3.00
C VAL A 44 9.88 -16.73 3.64
N PHE A 45 10.11 -17.23 4.86
CA PHE A 45 9.11 -18.04 5.57
C PHE A 45 7.86 -17.23 5.91
N TRP A 46 8.03 -16.00 6.38
CA TRP A 46 6.91 -15.10 6.65
C TRP A 46 6.07 -14.81 5.41
N GLU A 47 6.71 -14.50 4.28
CA GLU A 47 6.04 -14.25 3.00
C GLU A 47 5.38 -15.50 2.39
N SER A 48 5.87 -16.69 2.73
CA SER A 48 5.21 -17.97 2.39
C SER A 48 4.03 -18.32 3.31
N GLY A 49 3.83 -17.54 4.39
CA GLY A 49 2.68 -17.67 5.29
C GLY A 49 2.98 -18.24 6.67
N GLN A 50 4.24 -18.42 7.04
CA GLN A 50 4.58 -18.72 8.43
C GLN A 50 4.37 -17.47 9.29
N VAL A 51 3.32 -17.47 10.11
CA VAL A 51 3.02 -16.34 11.00
C VAL A 51 4.07 -16.25 12.12
N PRO A 52 4.67 -15.07 12.36
CA PRO A 52 5.62 -14.87 13.46
C PRO A 52 4.95 -14.90 14.83
N SER A 53 5.77 -14.87 15.90
CA SER A 53 5.25 -14.65 17.25
C SER A 53 4.52 -13.30 17.36
N ARG A 54 3.59 -13.18 18.32
CA ARG A 54 2.83 -11.94 18.56
C ARG A 54 3.73 -10.71 18.75
N ALA A 55 4.85 -10.85 19.47
CA ALA A 55 5.82 -9.78 19.65
C ALA A 55 6.46 -9.33 18.33
N LYS A 56 6.82 -10.28 17.46
CA LYS A 56 7.37 -9.97 16.14
C LYS A 56 6.33 -9.41 15.19
N LEU A 57 5.08 -9.86 15.28
CA LEU A 57 3.99 -9.30 14.50
C LEU A 57 3.74 -7.83 14.87
N ALA A 58 3.70 -7.50 16.16
CA ALA A 58 3.59 -6.12 16.64
C ALA A 58 4.75 -5.24 16.15
N PHE A 59 5.98 -5.75 16.22
CA PHE A 59 7.16 -5.04 15.69
C PHE A 59 7.07 -4.78 14.18
N VAL A 60 6.61 -5.75 13.40
CA VAL A 60 6.38 -5.57 11.95
C VAL A 60 5.34 -4.47 11.70
N CYS A 61 4.25 -4.45 12.47
CA CYS A 61 3.22 -3.42 12.37
C CYS A 61 3.80 -2.02 12.66
N GLU A 62 4.53 -1.87 13.77
CA GLU A 62 5.18 -0.61 14.15
C GLU A 62 6.17 -0.14 13.08
N PHE A 63 6.99 -1.06 12.56
CA PHE A 63 7.97 -0.76 11.53
C PHE A 63 7.30 -0.19 10.27
N PHE A 64 6.27 -0.85 9.74
CA PHE A 64 5.61 -0.39 8.53
C PHE A 64 4.74 0.84 8.75
N THR A 65 4.13 0.99 9.92
CA THR A 65 3.40 2.20 10.31
C THR A 65 4.32 3.42 10.22
N ARG A 66 5.50 3.36 10.83
CA ARG A 66 6.48 4.46 10.77
C ARG A 66 7.05 4.65 9.36
N ARG A 67 7.37 3.55 8.68
CA ARG A 67 8.01 3.61 7.36
C ARG A 67 7.10 4.20 6.28
N LEU A 68 5.80 4.00 6.40
CA LEU A 68 4.79 4.51 5.46
C LEU A 68 4.11 5.78 5.98
N GLU A 69 4.56 6.33 7.12
CA GLU A 69 3.98 7.54 7.74
C GLU A 69 2.46 7.46 7.90
N LEU A 70 1.95 6.30 8.32
CA LEU A 70 0.51 6.08 8.43
C LEU A 70 -0.07 6.86 9.61
N GLU A 71 -1.14 7.61 9.35
CA GLU A 71 -1.93 8.28 10.39
C GLU A 71 -2.53 7.27 11.36
N GLU A 72 -3.14 6.20 10.83
CA GLU A 72 -3.65 5.08 11.59
C GLU A 72 -2.65 3.91 11.61
N PRO A 73 -2.16 3.50 12.80
CA PRO A 73 -1.24 2.38 12.91
C PRO A 73 -1.79 1.07 12.37
N LEU A 74 -0.91 0.28 11.77
CA LEU A 74 -1.20 -1.12 11.49
C LEU A 74 -1.34 -1.90 12.80
N SER A 75 -2.27 -2.83 12.80
CA SER A 75 -2.49 -3.80 13.87
C SER A 75 -2.20 -5.22 13.38
N PRO A 76 -1.95 -6.18 14.29
CA PRO A 76 -1.91 -7.60 13.96
C PRO A 76 -3.12 -8.07 13.16
N GLN A 77 -4.31 -7.54 13.44
CA GLN A 77 -5.54 -7.93 12.75
C GLN A 77 -5.52 -7.50 11.27
N ASP A 78 -5.00 -6.30 10.98
CA ASP A 78 -4.81 -5.83 9.60
C ASP A 78 -3.97 -6.81 8.79
N LEU A 79 -2.88 -7.30 9.38
CA LEU A 79 -1.96 -8.22 8.70
C LEU A 79 -2.49 -9.65 8.57
N LEU A 80 -3.35 -10.11 9.48
CA LEU A 80 -3.82 -11.49 9.54
C LEU A 80 -5.17 -11.73 8.86
N GLU A 81 -6.04 -10.73 8.83
CA GLU A 81 -7.45 -10.91 8.46
C GLU A 81 -7.87 -10.06 7.25
N LYS A 82 -7.20 -8.93 7.01
CA LYS A 82 -7.55 -8.02 5.91
C LYS A 82 -6.71 -8.27 4.66
N ASN A 83 -7.16 -7.74 3.52
CA ASN A 83 -6.35 -7.68 2.31
C ASN A 83 -5.82 -6.25 2.14
N LEU A 84 -4.56 -6.01 2.50
CA LEU A 84 -4.02 -4.64 2.48
C LEU A 84 -3.93 -4.05 1.07
N GLU A 85 -3.91 -4.89 0.03
CA GLU A 85 -4.04 -4.38 -1.33
C GLU A 85 -5.37 -3.66 -1.56
N ASP A 86 -6.43 -3.90 -0.79
CA ASP A 86 -7.70 -3.21 -0.97
C ASP A 86 -7.76 -1.87 -0.20
N GLU A 87 -6.80 -1.63 0.70
CA GLU A 87 -6.79 -0.49 1.63
C GLU A 87 -5.67 0.52 1.37
N PHE A 88 -4.91 0.35 0.29
CA PHE A 88 -3.75 1.18 0.02
C PHE A 88 -3.67 1.58 -1.44
N LEU A 89 -3.48 2.87 -1.71
CA LEU A 89 -3.09 3.40 -3.01
C LEU A 89 -1.56 3.48 -3.06
N VAL A 90 -0.96 2.96 -4.13
CA VAL A 90 0.48 3.03 -4.38
C VAL A 90 0.65 3.68 -5.75
N ILE A 91 1.38 4.80 -5.80
CA ILE A 91 1.67 5.57 -7.01
C ILE A 91 3.20 5.60 -7.18
N PRO A 92 3.80 4.59 -7.85
CA PRO A 92 5.24 4.46 -7.98
C PRO A 92 5.94 5.68 -8.58
N GLU A 93 5.32 6.29 -9.59
CA GLU A 93 5.85 7.43 -10.33
C GLU A 93 5.98 8.68 -9.47
N ARG A 94 5.20 8.76 -8.38
CA ARG A 94 5.24 9.85 -7.39
C ARG A 94 5.92 9.43 -6.08
N ALA A 95 6.45 8.22 -6.00
CA ALA A 95 6.94 7.61 -4.76
C ALA A 95 5.94 7.76 -3.60
N GLU A 96 4.65 7.62 -3.90
CA GLU A 96 3.58 7.97 -2.97
C GLU A 96 2.78 6.72 -2.57
N VAL A 97 2.52 6.57 -1.28
CA VAL A 97 1.68 5.51 -0.72
C VAL A 97 0.69 6.13 0.26
N ARG A 98 -0.60 5.87 0.07
CA ARG A 98 -1.64 6.32 0.98
C ARG A 98 -2.52 5.16 1.41
N ARG A 99 -2.87 5.12 2.70
CA ARG A 99 -3.96 4.26 3.16
C ARG A 99 -5.28 4.91 2.75
N VAL A 100 -6.18 4.13 2.17
CA VAL A 100 -7.51 4.59 1.71
C VAL A 100 -8.55 3.55 2.07
N PRO A 101 -9.77 3.95 2.45
CA PRO A 101 -10.88 3.02 2.64
C PRO A 101 -11.16 2.19 1.37
N PRO A 102 -11.59 0.92 1.50
CA PRO A 102 -11.82 0.05 0.34
C PRO A 102 -12.84 0.60 -0.67
N GLU A 103 -13.89 1.29 -0.20
CA GLU A 103 -14.86 1.95 -1.07
C GLU A 103 -14.24 3.08 -1.89
N GLN A 104 -13.36 3.89 -1.29
CA GLN A 104 -12.63 4.94 -2.00
C GLN A 104 -11.67 4.32 -3.02
N LYS A 105 -10.96 3.24 -2.66
CA LYS A 105 -10.09 2.53 -3.61
C LYS A 105 -10.85 1.98 -4.81
N ARG A 106 -12.02 1.38 -4.59
CA ARG A 106 -12.88 0.90 -5.69
C ARG A 106 -13.39 2.04 -6.56
N MET A 107 -13.81 3.15 -5.96
CA MET A 107 -14.23 4.36 -6.69
C MET A 107 -13.10 4.88 -7.58
N LEU A 108 -11.89 5.05 -7.02
CA LEU A 108 -10.70 5.46 -7.78
C LEU A 108 -10.40 4.50 -8.92
N GLY A 109 -10.43 3.19 -8.68
CA GLY A 109 -10.26 2.18 -9.74
C GLY A 109 -11.28 2.33 -10.87
N SER A 110 -12.55 2.62 -10.54
CA SER A 110 -13.61 2.85 -11.53
C SER A 110 -13.46 4.17 -12.29
N ILE A 111 -12.86 5.20 -11.66
CA ILE A 111 -12.51 6.46 -12.31
C ILE A 111 -11.35 6.23 -13.27
N PHE A 112 -10.26 5.60 -12.82
CA PHE A 112 -9.10 5.31 -13.66
C PHE A 112 -9.44 4.42 -14.85
N ALA A 113 -10.30 3.40 -14.66
CA ALA A 113 -10.74 2.54 -15.75
C ALA A 113 -11.50 3.32 -16.83
N ARG A 114 -12.38 4.25 -16.44
CA ARG A 114 -13.04 5.16 -17.38
C ARG A 114 -12.08 6.19 -17.97
N ALA A 115 -11.11 6.64 -17.18
CA ALA A 115 -10.12 7.61 -17.61
C ALA A 115 -9.21 7.06 -18.72
N ALA A 116 -9.00 5.75 -18.77
CA ALA A 116 -8.24 5.08 -19.83
C ALA A 116 -8.93 5.18 -21.20
N GLU A 117 -10.23 5.45 -21.24
CA GLU A 117 -11.01 5.66 -22.47
C GLU A 117 -11.11 7.14 -22.86
N LEU A 118 -10.56 8.06 -22.04
CA LEU A 118 -10.58 9.49 -22.34
C LEU A 118 -9.58 9.81 -23.44
N ASP A 119 -10.06 10.55 -24.42
CA ASP A 119 -9.21 11.17 -25.43
C ASP A 119 -8.71 12.55 -24.95
N PRO A 120 -7.78 13.20 -25.68
CA PRO A 120 -7.28 14.51 -25.31
C PRO A 120 -8.36 15.59 -25.17
N ASP A 121 -9.47 15.51 -25.90
CA ASP A 121 -10.55 16.48 -25.83
C ASP A 121 -11.37 16.30 -24.55
N ASP A 122 -11.59 15.06 -24.13
CA ASP A 122 -12.26 14.77 -22.86
C ASP A 122 -11.39 15.15 -21.65
N LEU A 123 -10.06 14.96 -21.74
CA LEU A 123 -9.13 15.43 -20.73
C LEU A 123 -9.14 16.97 -20.61
N GLN A 124 -9.20 17.68 -21.74
CA GLN A 124 -9.31 19.13 -21.74
C GLN A 124 -10.60 19.60 -21.05
N LYS A 125 -11.75 18.98 -21.36
CA LYS A 125 -13.02 19.30 -20.69
C LYS A 125 -12.94 19.07 -19.18
N ILE A 126 -12.25 18.02 -18.73
CA ILE A 126 -12.08 17.74 -17.29
C ILE A 126 -11.21 18.82 -16.64
N LEU A 127 -10.11 19.25 -17.27
CA LEU A 127 -9.28 20.34 -16.77
C LEU A 127 -10.08 21.63 -16.63
N ASP A 128 -10.87 21.98 -17.65
CA ASP A 128 -11.73 23.17 -17.63
C ASP A 128 -12.76 23.12 -16.46
N ILE A 129 -13.30 21.94 -16.17
CA ILE A 129 -14.21 21.74 -15.03
C ILE A 129 -13.45 21.92 -13.71
N ILE A 130 -12.26 21.33 -13.56
CA ILE A 130 -11.44 21.46 -12.35
C ILE A 130 -11.12 22.94 -12.09
N ASP A 131 -10.65 23.66 -13.10
CA ASP A 131 -10.33 25.09 -13.01
C ASP A 131 -11.55 25.89 -12.53
N SER A 132 -12.73 25.60 -13.10
CA SER A 132 -13.99 26.25 -12.72
C SER A 132 -14.46 25.93 -11.28
N LEU A 133 -13.99 24.84 -10.69
CA LEU A 133 -14.29 24.46 -9.31
C LEU A 133 -13.32 25.12 -8.33
N THR A 134 -12.03 25.22 -8.69
CA THR A 134 -11.02 25.92 -7.89
C THR A 134 -11.23 27.43 -7.86
N GLU A 135 -11.77 28.04 -8.92
CA GLU A 135 -12.09 29.47 -8.96
C GLU A 135 -13.31 29.86 -8.11
N LYS A 136 -14.10 28.90 -7.61
CA LYS A 136 -15.29 29.15 -6.77
C LYS A 136 -15.02 29.08 -5.26
N GLU A 137 -13.79 28.73 -4.87
CA GLU A 137 -13.38 28.66 -3.46
C GLU A 137 -12.67 29.94 -2.97
N GLU A 138 -12.59 31.00 -3.79
CA GLU A 138 -12.21 32.38 -3.40
C GLU A 138 -13.44 33.29 -3.22
#